data_AF-A0A7V9PWT2-F1
#
_entry.id   AF-A0A7V9PWT2-F1
#
_cell.length_a   1.000
_cell.length_b   1.000
_cell.length_c   1.000
_cell.angle_alpha   90.00
_cell.angle_beta   90.00
_cell.angle_gamma   90.00
#
_symmetry.space_group_name_H-M   'P 1'
#
loop_
_entity.id
_entity.type
_entity.pdbx_description
1 polymer ?
#
loop_
_entity_poly.entity_id
_entity_poly.type
_entity_poly.pdbx_seq_one_letter_code
_entity_poly.pdbx_strand_id
1 'polypeptide(L)'
;MNLTGHRDYHDEVVRALIAIGNPELGEAIRKDRGSQLEHLGIRFPGLRKRVKQGFSFYDLPEEQVLEIWDALWRSSPYGDVLFAALEYYAPIVRKRISPSLWPVVKGWSGRVDNWCHSDILSGLYSRVLERYPDEVYPHIQAWNAAEEEWLRRISMVSLVHY
;
A
#
# COMPACT_ATOMS: atom_id res chain seq x y z
N MET A 1 -10.01 -13.88 15.48
CA MET A 1 -8.80 -13.94 14.64
C MET A 1 -7.59 -13.71 15.51
N ASN A 2 -6.53 -14.50 15.28
CA ASN A 2 -5.39 -14.65 16.17
C ASN A 2 -4.42 -13.47 15.98
N LEU A 3 -4.46 -12.48 16.87
CA LEU A 3 -3.60 -11.28 16.83
C LEU A 3 -2.10 -11.61 16.84
N THR A 4 -1.71 -12.81 17.26
CA THR A 4 -0.34 -13.33 17.26
C THR A 4 0.22 -13.57 15.86
N GLY A 5 -0.60 -14.04 14.90
CA GLY A 5 -0.11 -14.39 13.56
C GLY A 5 0.33 -13.18 12.72
N HIS A 6 -0.35 -12.04 12.86
CA HIS A 6 0.02 -10.84 12.10
C HIS A 6 1.33 -10.21 12.57
N ARG A 7 1.68 -10.37 13.86
CA ARG A 7 2.97 -9.88 14.38
C ARG A 7 4.13 -10.64 13.74
N ASP A 8 4.03 -11.97 13.62
CA ASP A 8 5.07 -12.78 13.02
C ASP A 8 5.32 -12.41 11.54
N TYR A 9 4.26 -12.15 10.78
CA TYR A 9 4.39 -11.68 9.38
C TYR A 9 4.91 -10.25 9.28
N HIS A 10 4.53 -9.36 10.20
CA HIS A 10 5.10 -8.01 10.24
C HIS A 10 6.61 -8.06 10.51
N ASP A 11 7.05 -8.84 11.49
CA ASP A 11 8.46 -9.05 11.83
C ASP A 11 9.24 -9.67 10.66
N GLU A 12 8.65 -10.64 9.96
CA GLU A 12 9.22 -11.23 8.74
C GLU A 12 9.46 -10.16 7.67
N VAL A 13 8.44 -9.36 7.35
CA VAL A 13 8.51 -8.32 6.33
C VAL A 13 9.55 -7.27 6.73
N VAL A 14 9.45 -6.72 7.94
CA VAL A 14 10.36 -5.68 8.44
C VAL A 14 11.81 -6.17 8.44
N ARG A 15 12.10 -7.37 8.97
CA ARG A 15 13.45 -7.93 8.97
C ARG A 15 14.03 -8.01 7.56
N ALA A 16 13.22 -8.45 6.61
CA ALA A 16 13.68 -8.63 5.24
C ALA A 16 13.82 -7.30 4.47
N LEU A 17 13.05 -6.28 4.83
CA LEU A 17 13.20 -4.92 4.31
C LEU A 17 14.41 -4.20 4.93
N ILE A 18 14.65 -4.34 6.24
CA ILE A 18 15.85 -3.82 6.91
C ILE A 18 17.12 -4.39 6.27
N ALA A 19 17.15 -5.68 5.95
CA ALA A 19 18.31 -6.34 5.34
C ALA A 19 18.75 -5.75 3.99
N ILE A 20 17.86 -5.01 3.30
CA ILE A 20 18.15 -4.35 2.03
C ILE A 20 18.05 -2.81 2.11
N GLY A 21 17.81 -2.28 3.31
CA GLY A 21 17.62 -0.87 3.58
C GLY A 21 18.93 -0.12 3.82
N ASN A 22 18.84 1.21 3.77
CA ASN A 22 19.91 2.12 4.16
C ASN A 22 19.31 3.21 5.08
N PRO A 23 19.63 3.22 6.38
CA PRO A 23 19.04 4.16 7.33
C PRO A 23 19.26 5.65 6.99
N GLU A 24 20.44 6.03 6.47
CA GLU A 24 20.73 7.41 6.07
C GLU A 24 19.84 7.85 4.90
N LEU A 25 19.67 6.95 3.92
CA LEU A 25 18.73 7.17 2.82
C LEU A 25 17.28 7.21 3.32
N GLY A 26 16.95 6.38 4.31
CA GLY A 26 15.64 6.36 4.95
C GLY A 26 15.27 7.71 5.56
N GLU A 27 16.17 8.30 6.34
CA GLU A 27 15.95 9.62 6.93
C GLU A 27 15.89 10.73 5.86
N ALA A 28 16.71 10.64 4.81
CA ALA A 28 16.64 11.56 3.69
C ALA A 28 15.27 11.48 2.97
N ILE A 29 14.75 10.28 2.72
CA ILE A 29 13.43 10.05 2.11
C ILE A 29 12.32 10.58 3.01
N ARG A 30 12.38 10.32 4.32
CA ARG A 30 11.38 10.78 5.28
C ARG A 30 11.28 12.31 5.27
N LYS A 31 12.42 13.01 5.31
CA LYS A 31 12.49 14.47 5.24
C LYS A 31 11.99 15.03 3.92
N ASP A 32 12.46 14.48 2.79
CA ASP A 32 12.06 14.89 1.44
C ASP A 32 10.54 14.80 1.24
N ARG A 33 9.93 13.75 1.79
CA ARG A 33 8.48 13.49 1.62
C ARG A 33 7.61 14.09 2.71
N GLY A 34 8.19 14.68 3.77
CA GLY A 34 7.44 15.16 4.93
C GLY A 34 6.68 14.07 5.70
N SER A 35 7.12 12.81 5.60
CA SER A 35 6.41 11.66 6.14
C SER A 35 6.58 11.52 7.66
N GLN A 36 5.50 11.14 8.33
CA GLN A 36 5.47 10.77 9.76
C GLN A 36 5.83 9.30 9.97
N LEU A 37 5.83 8.50 8.91
CA LEU A 37 6.29 7.11 8.95
C LEU A 37 7.81 7.04 8.92
N GLU A 38 8.36 6.00 9.55
CA GLU A 38 9.77 5.66 9.40
C GLU A 38 10.03 5.10 8.00
N HIS A 39 11.15 5.46 7.37
CA HIS A 39 11.56 4.88 6.10
C HIS A 39 12.87 4.11 6.30
N LEU A 40 12.92 2.88 5.81
CA LEU A 40 14.04 1.96 5.87
C LEU A 40 15.07 2.23 4.75
N GLY A 41 14.77 3.15 3.83
CA GLY A 41 15.70 3.62 2.81
C GLY A 41 15.89 2.63 1.67
N ILE A 42 14.80 2.09 1.13
CA ILE A 42 14.84 1.07 0.07
C ILE A 42 14.52 1.72 -1.27
N ARG A 43 15.36 1.48 -2.28
CA ARG A 43 15.07 1.91 -3.65
C ARG A 43 14.02 0.98 -4.28
N PHE A 44 13.06 1.53 -5.03
CA PHE A 44 11.97 0.78 -5.67
C PHE A 44 12.39 -0.49 -6.43
N PRO A 45 13.49 -0.52 -7.22
CA PRO A 45 13.94 -1.77 -7.84
C PRO A 45 14.28 -2.88 -6.82
N GLY A 46 14.90 -2.51 -5.70
CA GLY A 46 15.20 -3.42 -4.60
C GLY A 46 13.93 -3.89 -3.90
N LEU A 47 12.99 -2.97 -3.62
CA LEU A 47 11.70 -3.29 -3.01
C LEU A 47 10.90 -4.27 -3.87
N ARG A 48 10.77 -4.00 -5.18
CA ARG A 48 10.09 -4.88 -6.14
C ARG A 48 10.72 -6.26 -6.20
N LYS A 49 12.06 -6.31 -6.28
CA LYS A 49 12.79 -7.57 -6.26
C LYS A 49 12.49 -8.34 -4.97
N ARG A 50 12.47 -7.67 -3.82
CA ARG A 50 12.20 -8.28 -2.53
C ARG A 50 10.77 -8.79 -2.42
N VAL A 51 9.78 -7.99 -2.79
CA VAL A 51 8.37 -8.41 -2.82
C VAL A 51 8.18 -9.63 -3.73
N LYS A 52 8.82 -9.63 -4.91
CA LYS A 52 8.77 -10.76 -5.85
C LYS A 52 9.41 -12.04 -5.33
N GLN A 53 10.40 -11.95 -4.42
CA GLN A 53 10.99 -13.14 -3.78
C GLN A 53 10.00 -13.86 -2.85
N GLY A 54 8.94 -13.18 -2.42
CA GLY A 54 7.88 -13.77 -1.60
C GLY A 54 8.10 -13.61 -0.09
N PHE A 55 7.00 -13.73 0.64
CA PHE A 55 6.96 -13.87 2.10
C PHE A 55 6.22 -15.15 2.44
N SER A 56 6.40 -15.68 3.64
CA SER A 56 5.85 -16.99 4.03
C SER A 56 4.33 -17.08 3.93
N PHE A 57 3.63 -15.95 4.01
CA PHE A 57 2.17 -15.91 3.88
C PHE A 57 1.66 -15.90 2.44
N TYR A 58 2.53 -15.81 1.43
CA TYR A 58 2.10 -15.76 0.03
C TYR A 58 1.52 -17.09 -0.48
N ASP A 59 1.78 -18.19 0.22
CA ASP A 59 1.19 -19.50 -0.08
C ASP A 59 -0.22 -19.67 0.51
N LEU A 60 -0.72 -18.68 1.27
CA LEU A 60 -2.07 -18.68 1.83
C LEU A 60 -3.12 -18.28 0.77
N PRO A 61 -4.41 -18.57 1.02
CA PRO A 61 -5.50 -18.08 0.18
C PRO A 61 -5.46 -16.56 0.01
N GLU A 62 -5.86 -16.08 -1.17
CA GLU A 62 -5.83 -14.66 -1.57
C GLU A 62 -6.45 -13.72 -0.51
N GLU A 63 -7.56 -14.13 0.10
CA GLU A 63 -8.25 -13.36 1.15
C GLU A 63 -7.41 -13.22 2.43
N GLN A 64 -6.68 -14.27 2.81
CA GLN A 64 -5.77 -14.22 3.97
C GLN A 64 -4.54 -13.37 3.67
N VAL A 65 -4.03 -13.42 2.44
CA VAL A 65 -2.94 -12.53 2.01
C VAL A 65 -3.38 -11.06 2.07
N LEU A 66 -4.62 -10.77 1.64
CA LEU A 66 -5.21 -9.44 1.76
C LEU A 66 -5.40 -9.00 3.20
N GLU A 67 -5.91 -9.88 4.06
CA GLU A 67 -6.06 -9.61 5.49
C GLU A 67 -4.70 -9.28 6.15
N ILE A 68 -3.65 -10.03 5.82
CA ILE A 68 -2.30 -9.79 6.36
C ILE A 68 -1.76 -8.46 5.85
N TRP A 69 -1.86 -8.18 4.54
CA TRP A 69 -1.41 -6.88 4.01
C TRP A 69 -2.20 -5.71 4.59
N ASP A 70 -3.50 -5.85 4.83
CA ASP A 70 -4.31 -4.82 5.49
C ASP A 70 -3.89 -4.61 6.95
N ALA A 71 -3.62 -5.69 7.70
CA ALA A 71 -3.12 -5.60 9.07
C ALA A 71 -1.77 -4.88 9.13
N LEU A 72 -0.83 -5.23 8.25
CA LEU A 72 0.48 -4.58 8.12
C LEU A 72 0.32 -3.12 7.69
N TRP A 73 -0.55 -2.84 6.71
CA TRP A 73 -0.86 -1.48 6.27
C TRP A 73 -1.39 -0.64 7.42
N ARG A 74 -2.27 -1.16 8.27
CA ARG A 74 -2.90 -0.39 9.36
C ARG A 74 -1.99 -0.15 10.56
N SER A 75 -1.02 -1.03 10.81
CA SER A 75 -0.25 -1.04 12.06
C SER A 75 1.23 -0.71 11.92
N SER A 76 1.83 -0.93 10.74
CA SER A 76 3.28 -0.76 10.59
C SER A 76 3.71 0.70 10.78
N PRO A 77 4.80 0.97 11.53
CA PRO A 77 5.40 2.31 11.59
C PRO A 77 6.20 2.65 10.32
N TYR A 78 6.47 1.67 9.46
CA TYR A 78 7.36 1.82 8.30
C TYR A 78 6.61 2.08 6.99
N GLY A 79 6.95 3.19 6.32
CA GLY A 79 6.43 3.53 5.00
C GLY A 79 6.79 2.51 3.92
N ASP A 80 7.99 1.90 4.01
CA ASP A 80 8.42 0.84 3.08
C ASP A 80 7.58 -0.44 3.17
N VAL A 81 6.97 -0.73 4.33
CA VAL A 81 6.02 -1.86 4.46
C VAL A 81 4.73 -1.56 3.69
N LEU A 82 4.24 -0.32 3.74
CA LEU A 82 3.08 0.12 2.96
C LEU A 82 3.40 0.08 1.46
N PHE A 83 4.58 0.54 1.04
CA PHE A 83 5.01 0.40 -0.35
C PHE A 83 5.14 -1.07 -0.78
N ALA A 84 5.59 -1.98 0.10
CA ALA A 84 5.64 -3.41 -0.20
C ALA A 84 4.25 -3.98 -0.52
N ALA A 85 3.21 -3.58 0.22
CA ALA A 85 1.83 -3.96 -0.07
C ALA A 85 1.37 -3.46 -1.46
N LEU A 86 1.69 -2.21 -1.81
CA LEU A 86 1.36 -1.65 -3.13
C LEU A 86 2.10 -2.38 -4.25
N GLU A 87 3.39 -2.66 -4.09
CA GLU A 87 4.20 -3.38 -5.07
C GLU A 87 3.76 -4.84 -5.22
N TYR A 88 3.16 -5.44 -4.18
CA TYR A 88 2.51 -6.75 -4.27
C TYR A 88 1.26 -6.72 -5.16
N TYR A 89 0.37 -5.74 -4.94
CA TYR A 89 -0.89 -5.65 -5.69
C TYR A 89 -0.76 -5.06 -7.09
N ALA A 90 0.22 -4.19 -7.35
CA ALA A 90 0.42 -3.52 -8.64
C ALA A 90 0.47 -4.47 -9.85
N PRO A 91 1.17 -5.62 -9.84
CA PRO A 91 1.12 -6.58 -10.95
C PRO A 91 -0.17 -7.43 -10.97
N ILE A 92 -0.85 -7.60 -9.83
CA ILE A 92 -2.06 -8.42 -9.71
C ILE A 92 -3.23 -7.71 -10.38
N VAL A 93 -3.47 -6.45 -10.02
CA VAL A 93 -4.65 -5.70 -10.52
C VAL A 93 -4.61 -5.40 -12.02
N ARG A 94 -3.43 -5.50 -12.66
CA ARG A 94 -3.29 -5.44 -14.11
C ARG A 94 -3.82 -6.69 -14.83
N LYS A 95 -3.94 -7.81 -14.13
CA LYS A 95 -4.34 -9.11 -14.69
C LYS A 95 -5.73 -9.53 -14.24
N ARG A 96 -6.01 -9.39 -12.95
CA ARG A 96 -7.27 -9.77 -12.32
C ARG A 96 -7.48 -8.91 -11.08
N ILE A 97 -8.70 -8.44 -10.91
CA ILE A 97 -9.12 -7.73 -9.71
C ILE A 97 -10.17 -8.57 -9.03
N SER A 98 -9.93 -8.88 -7.75
CA SER A 98 -10.85 -9.63 -6.92
C SER A 98 -11.93 -8.70 -6.36
N PRO A 99 -13.22 -9.10 -6.32
CA PRO A 99 -14.26 -8.30 -5.69
C PRO A 99 -14.01 -8.00 -4.21
N SER A 100 -13.25 -8.85 -3.50
CA SER A 100 -12.89 -8.64 -2.10
C SER A 100 -11.84 -7.56 -1.88
N LEU A 101 -11.15 -7.11 -2.94
CA LEU A 101 -10.05 -6.15 -2.83
C LEU A 101 -10.54 -4.78 -2.39
N TRP A 102 -11.52 -4.22 -3.10
CA TRP A 102 -12.00 -2.85 -2.87
C TRP A 102 -12.54 -2.59 -1.46
N PRO A 103 -13.40 -3.47 -0.88
CA PRO A 103 -13.89 -3.30 0.48
C PRO A 103 -12.78 -3.11 1.53
N VAL A 104 -11.59 -3.69 1.30
CA VAL A 104 -10.43 -3.60 2.17
C VAL A 104 -9.57 -2.38 1.81
N VAL A 105 -9.05 -2.35 0.58
CA VAL A 105 -7.99 -1.39 0.22
C VAL A 105 -8.48 0.04 0.21
N LYS A 106 -9.78 0.31 0.05
CA LYS A 106 -10.32 1.69 0.13
C LYS A 106 -9.98 2.38 1.46
N GLY A 107 -9.82 1.61 2.54
CA GLY A 107 -9.44 2.13 3.86
C GLY A 107 -7.96 2.52 3.97
N TRP A 108 -7.12 2.13 3.00
CA TRP A 108 -5.69 2.42 3.01
C TRP A 108 -5.38 3.91 2.86
N SER A 109 -6.29 4.65 2.21
CA SER A 109 -6.19 6.11 2.05
C SER A 109 -6.04 6.85 3.37
N GLY A 110 -6.62 6.33 4.47
CA GLY A 110 -6.55 6.95 5.79
C GLY A 110 -5.17 6.94 6.46
N ARG A 111 -4.16 6.30 5.86
CA ARG A 111 -2.76 6.32 6.35
C ARG A 111 -1.78 6.96 5.37
N VAL A 112 -2.26 7.50 4.26
CA VAL A 112 -1.39 8.21 3.32
C VAL A 112 -0.98 9.53 3.96
N ASP A 113 0.33 9.77 4.06
CA ASP A 113 0.91 10.97 4.68
C ASP A 113 1.88 11.71 3.75
N ASN A 114 2.04 11.24 2.51
CA ASN A 114 2.93 11.84 1.53
C ASN A 114 2.46 11.58 0.09
N TRP A 115 2.98 12.39 -0.82
CA TRP A 115 2.64 12.36 -2.24
C TRP A 115 2.99 11.04 -2.93
N CYS A 116 4.07 10.38 -2.51
CA CYS A 116 4.55 9.16 -3.15
C CYS A 116 3.63 7.96 -2.83
N HIS A 117 3.18 7.82 -1.57
CA HIS A 117 2.15 6.83 -1.22
C HIS A 117 0.82 7.15 -1.90
N SER A 118 0.43 8.42 -1.93
CA SER A 118 -0.80 8.88 -2.58
C SER A 118 -0.85 8.45 -4.05
N ASP A 119 0.20 8.76 -4.83
CA ASP A 119 0.23 8.50 -6.26
C ASP A 119 0.26 7.00 -6.58
N ILE A 120 1.01 6.20 -5.83
CA ILE A 120 1.06 4.75 -6.04
C ILE A 120 -0.27 4.09 -5.64
N LEU A 121 -0.89 4.52 -4.55
CA LEU A 121 -2.22 4.04 -4.14
C LEU A 121 -3.28 4.44 -5.18
N SER A 122 -3.21 5.64 -5.73
CA SER A 122 -4.08 6.07 -6.83
C SER A 122 -3.93 5.19 -8.08
N GLY A 123 -2.71 4.77 -8.42
CA GLY A 123 -2.50 3.81 -9.51
C GLY A 123 -3.19 2.46 -9.28
N LEU A 124 -3.23 1.98 -8.02
CA LEU A 124 -4.02 0.80 -7.64
C LEU A 124 -5.52 1.09 -7.82
N TYR A 125 -6.00 2.21 -7.30
CA TYR A 125 -7.42 2.57 -7.35
C TYR A 125 -7.92 2.83 -8.77
N SER A 126 -7.14 3.40 -9.69
CA SER A 126 -7.54 3.53 -11.10
C SER A 126 -7.88 2.19 -11.73
N ARG A 127 -7.08 1.14 -11.44
CA ARG A 127 -7.35 -0.20 -11.96
C ARG A 127 -8.62 -0.79 -11.36
N VAL A 128 -8.83 -0.61 -10.05
CA VAL A 128 -10.06 -1.07 -9.40
C VAL A 128 -11.29 -0.31 -9.92
N LEU A 129 -11.18 1.01 -10.14
CA LEU A 129 -12.22 1.85 -10.73
C LEU A 129 -12.59 1.39 -12.14
N GLU A 130 -11.60 1.09 -12.99
CA GLU A 130 -11.81 0.57 -14.34
C GLU A 130 -12.69 -0.70 -14.34
N ARG A 131 -12.54 -1.54 -13.31
CA ARG A 131 -13.29 -2.80 -13.19
C ARG A 131 -14.62 -2.66 -12.47
N TYR A 132 -14.69 -1.84 -11.42
CA TYR A 132 -15.83 -1.71 -10.51
C TYR A 132 -16.26 -0.24 -10.35
N PRO A 133 -16.67 0.45 -11.44
CA PRO A 133 -16.94 1.88 -11.40
C PRO A 133 -18.06 2.25 -10.42
N ASP A 134 -19.14 1.46 -10.36
CA ASP A 134 -20.29 1.73 -9.50
C ASP A 134 -19.94 1.64 -8.00
N GLU A 135 -18.95 0.84 -7.64
CA GLU A 135 -18.50 0.67 -6.25
C GLU A 135 -17.45 1.71 -5.84
N VAL A 136 -16.57 2.07 -6.77
CA VAL A 136 -15.40 2.92 -6.49
C VAL A 136 -15.72 4.40 -6.67
N TYR A 137 -16.43 4.76 -7.73
CA TYR A 137 -16.66 6.17 -8.10
C TYR A 137 -17.37 6.99 -7.01
N PRO A 138 -18.36 6.47 -6.26
CA PRO A 138 -18.97 7.22 -5.15
C PRO A 138 -17.95 7.62 -4.06
N HIS A 139 -16.94 6.77 -3.81
CA HIS A 139 -15.88 7.09 -2.84
C HIS A 139 -14.93 8.16 -3.39
N ILE A 140 -14.62 8.11 -4.70
CA ILE A 140 -13.83 9.15 -5.37
C ILE A 140 -14.51 10.52 -5.24
N GLN A 141 -15.83 10.59 -5.48
CA GLN A 141 -16.60 11.84 -5.31
C GLN A 141 -16.57 12.33 -3.86
N ALA A 142 -16.78 11.43 -2.89
CA ALA A 142 -16.74 11.79 -1.47
C ALA A 142 -15.35 12.30 -1.05
N TRP A 143 -14.27 11.65 -1.50
CA TRP A 143 -12.90 12.06 -1.21
C TRP A 143 -12.53 13.39 -1.86
N ASN A 144 -13.11 13.71 -3.04
CA ASN A 144 -12.88 15.00 -3.69
C ASN A 144 -13.40 16.19 -2.88
N ALA A 145 -14.45 15.96 -2.08
CA ALA A 145 -15.05 16.95 -1.18
C ALA A 145 -14.50 16.91 0.25
N ALA A 146 -13.54 16.02 0.56
CA ALA A 146 -13.00 15.87 1.91
C ALA A 146 -12.11 17.06 2.32
N GLU A 147 -12.02 17.33 3.62
CA GLU A 147 -11.09 18.33 4.18
C GLU A 147 -9.63 17.87 4.17
N GLU A 148 -9.42 16.56 4.22
CA GLU A 148 -8.09 15.94 4.20
C GLU A 148 -7.48 16.03 2.78
N GLU A 149 -6.23 16.48 2.69
CA GLU A 149 -5.57 16.79 1.41
C GLU A 149 -5.21 15.55 0.59
N TRP A 150 -4.81 14.45 1.24
CA TRP A 150 -4.46 13.21 0.57
C TRP A 150 -5.68 12.52 -0.03
N LEU A 151 -6.84 12.57 0.61
CA LEU A 151 -8.11 12.11 0.05
C LEU A 151 -8.46 12.89 -1.21
N ARG A 152 -8.36 14.22 -1.18
CA ARG A 152 -8.59 15.03 -2.39
C ARG A 152 -7.59 14.67 -3.49
N ARG A 153 -6.30 14.55 -3.18
CA ARG A 153 -5.28 14.14 -4.15
C ARG A 153 -5.59 12.77 -4.74
N ILE A 154 -5.88 11.77 -3.90
CA ILE A 154 -6.24 10.42 -4.32
C ILE A 154 -7.44 10.45 -5.26
N SER A 155 -8.48 11.24 -4.94
CA SER A 155 -9.67 11.35 -5.79
C SER A 155 -9.34 11.80 -7.21
N MET A 156 -8.43 12.77 -7.35
CA MET A 156 -8.05 13.33 -8.65
C MET A 156 -7.09 12.41 -9.39
N VAL A 157 -6.04 11.93 -8.71
CA VAL A 157 -4.95 11.16 -9.35
C VAL A 157 -5.44 9.77 -9.77
N SER A 158 -6.42 9.19 -9.06
CA SER A 158 -7.08 7.94 -9.47
C SER A 158 -7.87 8.05 -10.78
N LEU A 159 -8.11 9.27 -11.28
CA LEU A 159 -8.73 9.53 -12.59
C LEU A 159 -7.70 9.90 -13.67
N VAL A 160 -6.40 9.89 -13.38
CA VAL A 160 -5.36 10.24 -14.37
C VAL A 160 -4.61 9.00 -14.86
N HIS A 161 -4.43 8.00 -14.00
CA HIS A 161 -3.70 6.78 -14.33
C HIS A 161 -4.57 5.76 -15.08
N TYR A 162 -4.89 6.03 -16.35
CA TYR A 162 -5.53 5.07 -17.26
C TYR A 162 -4.49 4.30 -18.11
#